data_AF-A0A519JZI4-F1
#
_entry.id   AF-A0A519JZI4-F1
#
_cell.length_a   1.000
_cell.length_b   1.000
_cell.length_c   1.000
_cell.angle_alpha   90.00
_cell.angle_beta   90.00
_cell.angle_gamma   90.00
#
_symmetry.space_group_name_H-M   'P 1'
#
loop_
_entity.id
_entity.type
_entity.pdbx_description
1 polymer ?
#
loop_
_entity_poly.entity_id
_entity_poly.type
_entity_poly.pdbx_seq_one_letter_code
_entity_poly.pdbx_strand_id
1 'polypeptide(L)'
;MLKKITIDDEGDVSVFNYTYNADKKLTAVATGDNSLKIAITYQTGGNIAKILRTDNSTGSISTQEIVPVYTNNQITKINVTRTESSGSVKSIATVNYAANGWPSSVKEDIYNPENTQVIANYDSSFSYVGSNISQWKYQATLKAGLPVPIFDFLQELKLTVNLSEYDGKINPYNLLPKDFLIATVHSEADASSITGFAKNNSAKINVIFNFGGANIEDTQSVKYVYDKDGYPTSVQSPDILTTFEYQ
;
A
#
# COMPACT_ATOMS: atom_id res chain seq x y z
N MET A 1 13.99 0.36 13.98
CA MET A 1 12.88 0.83 13.10
C MET A 1 13.27 0.57 11.66
N LEU A 2 12.32 0.35 10.73
CA LEU A 2 12.68 0.11 9.33
C LEU A 2 13.32 1.36 8.73
N LYS A 3 14.55 1.26 8.22
CA LYS A 3 15.34 2.38 7.71
C LYS A 3 15.32 2.41 6.19
N LYS A 4 15.52 1.25 5.57
CA LYS A 4 15.64 1.14 4.12
C LYS A 4 15.15 -0.22 3.65
N ILE A 5 14.59 -0.22 2.44
CA ILE A 5 14.30 -1.44 1.69
C ILE A 5 14.96 -1.27 0.33
N THR A 6 15.63 -2.33 -0.14
CA THR A 6 16.12 -2.41 -1.51
C THR A 6 15.50 -3.63 -2.15
N ILE A 7 14.80 -3.44 -3.26
CA ILE A 7 14.20 -4.48 -4.09
C ILE A 7 15.05 -4.56 -5.35
N ASP A 8 15.57 -5.74 -5.65
CA ASP A 8 16.31 -6.06 -6.87
C ASP A 8 15.49 -7.10 -7.62
N ASP A 9 14.88 -6.67 -8.73
CA ASP A 9 14.10 -7.51 -9.65
C ASP A 9 14.91 -7.68 -10.93
N GLU A 10 15.64 -8.78 -11.04
CA GLU A 10 16.52 -9.08 -12.19
C GLU A 10 17.50 -7.96 -12.60
N GLY A 11 17.98 -7.14 -11.65
CA GLY A 11 18.88 -6.01 -11.88
C GLY A 11 18.21 -4.65 -11.94
N ASP A 12 16.87 -4.60 -11.98
CA ASP A 12 16.09 -3.38 -11.79
C ASP A 12 15.95 -3.07 -10.30
N VAL A 13 16.80 -2.18 -9.82
CA VAL A 13 16.92 -1.88 -8.38
C VAL A 13 16.06 -0.69 -7.97
N SER A 14 15.11 -0.94 -7.07
CA SER A 14 14.31 0.08 -6.38
C SER A 14 14.72 0.19 -4.92
N VAL A 15 15.04 1.40 -4.46
CA VAL A 15 15.42 1.67 -3.05
C VAL A 15 14.40 2.58 -2.41
N PHE A 16 13.89 2.22 -1.23
CA PHE A 16 12.98 3.04 -0.43
C PHE A 16 13.63 3.40 0.91
N ASN A 17 13.71 4.70 1.20
CA ASN A 17 14.29 5.24 2.42
C ASN A 17 13.20 5.76 3.37
N TYR A 18 13.28 5.40 4.64
CA TYR A 18 12.30 5.76 5.67
C TYR A 18 12.92 6.73 6.68
N THR A 19 12.31 7.90 6.82
CA THR A 19 12.79 8.98 7.68
C THR A 19 11.87 9.17 8.88
N TYR A 20 12.45 9.31 10.07
CA TYR A 20 11.73 9.49 11.32
C TYR A 20 12.18 10.77 12.02
N ASN A 21 11.27 11.40 12.76
CA ASN A 21 11.61 12.53 13.64
C ASN A 21 12.22 12.07 14.98
N ALA A 22 12.56 13.03 15.84
CA ALA A 22 13.13 12.76 17.18
C ALA A 22 12.19 11.91 18.07
N ASP A 23 10.87 11.99 17.85
CA ASP A 23 9.85 11.20 18.55
C ASP A 23 9.62 9.83 17.91
N LYS A 24 10.49 9.40 16.97
CA LYS A 24 10.41 8.12 16.27
C LYS A 24 9.14 7.96 15.41
N LYS A 25 8.51 9.05 15.01
CA LYS A 25 7.38 9.05 14.06
C LYS A 25 7.89 9.10 12.63
N LEU A 26 7.33 8.27 11.74
CA LEU A 26 7.66 8.27 10.32
C LEU A 26 7.19 9.60 9.68
N THR A 27 8.12 10.40 9.17
CA THR A 27 7.81 11.70 8.57
C THR A 27 8.00 11.73 7.06
N ALA A 28 8.78 10.80 6.50
CA ALA A 28 8.92 10.71 5.06
C ALA A 28 9.31 9.31 4.58
N VAL A 29 8.90 9.00 3.35
CA VAL A 29 9.41 7.88 2.54
C VAL A 29 9.85 8.44 1.20
N ALA A 30 10.99 8.02 0.67
CA ALA A 30 11.44 8.45 -0.64
C ALA A 30 12.20 7.35 -1.37
N THR A 31 12.02 7.27 -2.69
CA THR A 31 12.88 6.41 -3.50
C THR A 31 14.31 6.94 -3.54
N GLY A 32 15.29 6.06 -3.78
CA GLY A 32 16.71 6.43 -3.80
C GLY A 32 17.06 7.49 -4.85
N ASP A 33 16.33 7.49 -5.97
CA ASP A 33 16.43 8.47 -7.07
C ASP A 33 15.55 9.72 -6.85
N ASN A 34 14.76 9.76 -5.76
CA ASN A 34 13.80 10.81 -5.45
C ASN A 34 12.65 10.99 -6.46
N SER A 35 12.41 10.01 -7.34
CA SER A 35 11.27 10.03 -8.27
C SER A 35 9.93 9.92 -7.54
N LEU A 36 9.89 9.24 -6.40
CA LEU A 36 8.76 9.18 -5.50
C LEU A 36 9.13 9.77 -4.14
N LYS A 37 8.28 10.68 -3.64
CA LYS A 37 8.39 11.27 -2.29
C LYS A 37 7.05 11.21 -1.58
N ILE A 38 7.08 10.82 -0.32
CA ILE A 38 5.95 10.79 0.58
C ILE A 38 6.31 11.62 1.80
N ALA A 39 5.54 12.67 2.08
CA ALA A 39 5.67 13.48 3.28
C ALA A 39 4.48 13.23 4.20
N ILE A 40 4.75 12.98 5.49
CA ILE A 40 3.73 12.67 6.50
C ILE A 40 3.74 13.78 7.55
N THR A 41 2.57 14.34 7.81
CA THR A 41 2.36 15.35 8.84
C THR A 41 1.39 14.84 9.89
N TYR A 42 1.56 15.29 11.12
CA TYR A 42 0.81 14.82 12.27
C TYR A 42 -0.01 15.94 12.90
N GLN A 43 -1.18 15.59 13.42
CA GLN A 43 -1.95 16.44 14.32
C GLN A 43 -1.23 16.56 15.67
N THR A 44 -1.55 17.59 16.46
CA THR A 44 -1.03 17.74 17.83
C THR A 44 -1.34 16.51 18.70
N GLY A 45 -2.50 15.86 18.48
CA GLY A 45 -2.90 14.62 19.17
C GLY A 45 -2.15 13.36 18.73
N GLY A 46 -1.27 13.46 17.74
CA GLY A 46 -0.37 12.40 17.31
C GLY A 46 -0.85 11.54 16.15
N ASN A 47 -2.11 11.65 15.75
CA ASN A 47 -2.65 11.03 14.54
C ASN A 47 -2.07 11.66 13.26
N ILE A 48 -2.06 10.91 12.16
CA ILE A 48 -1.64 11.46 10.86
C ILE A 48 -2.68 12.51 10.43
N ALA A 49 -2.22 13.73 10.18
CA ALA A 49 -3.05 14.80 9.63
C ALA A 49 -3.20 14.64 8.12
N LYS A 50 -2.08 14.37 7.45
CA LYS A 50 -1.99 14.37 6.00
C LYS A 50 -0.75 13.63 5.51
N ILE A 51 -0.91 12.90 4.42
CA ILE A 51 0.17 12.31 3.63
C ILE A 51 0.15 12.97 2.25
N LEU A 52 1.29 13.48 1.80
CA LEU A 52 1.46 14.01 0.45
C LEU A 52 2.42 13.11 -0.32
N ARG A 53 1.90 12.40 -1.32
CA ARG A 53 2.70 11.64 -2.30
C ARG A 53 2.96 12.54 -3.51
N THR A 54 4.19 12.55 -3.99
CA THR A 54 4.63 13.25 -5.20
C THR A 54 5.43 12.28 -6.05
N ASP A 55 5.00 12.09 -7.29
CA ASP A 55 5.60 11.17 -8.24
C ASP A 55 6.10 11.94 -9.45
N ASN A 56 7.30 11.63 -9.92
CA ASN A 56 7.91 12.19 -11.13
C ASN A 56 8.62 11.09 -11.94
N SER A 57 8.25 9.82 -11.73
CA SER A 57 8.87 8.67 -12.41
C SER A 57 8.69 8.70 -13.93
N THR A 58 7.59 9.29 -14.43
CA THR A 58 7.24 9.34 -15.86
C THR A 58 7.55 10.68 -16.53
N GLY A 59 8.26 11.58 -15.84
CA GLY A 59 8.63 12.92 -16.33
C GLY A 59 7.53 13.99 -16.24
N SER A 60 6.30 13.60 -15.88
CA SER A 60 5.25 14.52 -15.42
C SER A 60 5.10 14.37 -13.91
N ILE A 61 4.95 15.51 -13.22
CA ILE A 61 4.73 15.50 -11.78
C ILE A 61 3.26 15.23 -11.49
N SER A 62 3.00 14.18 -10.72
CA SER A 62 1.72 13.93 -10.08
C SER A 62 1.79 14.15 -8.58
N THR A 63 0.66 14.54 -8.00
CA THR A 63 0.53 14.63 -6.54
C THR A 63 -0.74 13.94 -6.06
N GLN A 64 -0.65 13.33 -4.89
CA GLN A 64 -1.77 12.74 -4.20
C GLN A 64 -1.76 13.18 -2.75
N GLU A 65 -2.74 13.99 -2.39
CA GLU A 65 -2.97 14.41 -1.00
C GLU A 65 -3.96 13.43 -0.36
N ILE A 66 -3.55 12.78 0.73
CA ILE A 66 -4.31 11.75 1.45
C ILE A 66 -4.56 12.25 2.87
N VAL A 67 -5.83 12.39 3.27
CA VAL A 67 -6.26 12.95 4.55
C VAL A 67 -7.16 11.95 5.27
N PRO A 68 -6.63 11.21 6.27
CA PRO A 68 -7.42 10.31 7.09
C PRO A 68 -8.39 11.06 8.01
N VAL A 69 -9.60 10.53 8.18
CA VAL A 69 -10.64 11.07 9.06
C VAL A 69 -10.90 10.07 10.19
N TYR A 70 -10.80 10.55 11.42
CA TYR A 70 -10.84 9.71 12.62
C TYR A 70 -12.17 9.82 13.36
N THR A 71 -12.66 8.68 13.84
CA THR A 71 -13.70 8.59 14.88
C THR A 71 -13.14 7.69 15.98
N ASN A 72 -13.17 8.14 17.24
CA ASN A 72 -12.63 7.38 18.38
C ASN A 72 -11.18 6.87 18.15
N ASN A 73 -10.32 7.73 17.59
CA ASN A 73 -8.93 7.40 17.27
C ASN A 73 -8.73 6.26 16.26
N GLN A 74 -9.73 6.00 15.43
CA GLN A 74 -9.69 5.00 14.35
C GLN A 74 -10.08 5.66 13.02
N ILE A 75 -9.35 5.36 11.94
CA ILE A 75 -9.64 5.91 10.60
C ILE A 75 -10.96 5.35 10.10
N THR A 76 -11.93 6.21 9.81
CA THR A 76 -13.24 5.80 9.27
C THR A 76 -13.39 6.17 7.80
N LYS A 77 -12.72 7.24 7.37
CA LYS A 77 -12.66 7.66 5.98
C LYS A 77 -11.26 8.12 5.61
N ILE A 78 -10.96 8.09 4.32
CA ILE A 78 -9.74 8.68 3.76
C ILE A 78 -10.19 9.56 2.60
N ASN A 79 -9.95 10.86 2.70
CA ASN A 79 -10.19 11.78 1.58
C ASN A 79 -8.91 11.89 0.77
N VAL A 80 -9.03 11.76 -0.55
CA VAL A 80 -7.88 11.82 -1.44
C VAL A 80 -8.14 12.86 -2.53
N THR A 81 -7.13 13.65 -2.84
CA THR A 81 -7.11 14.51 -4.02
C THR A 81 -5.90 14.13 -4.86
N ARG A 82 -6.12 13.65 -6.09
CA ARG A 82 -5.06 13.38 -7.05
C ARG A 82 -5.03 14.50 -8.08
N THR A 83 -3.84 15.01 -8.36
CA THR A 83 -3.62 16.08 -9.34
C THR A 83 -2.51 15.67 -10.30
N GLU A 84 -2.80 15.77 -11.58
CA GLU A 84 -1.92 15.56 -12.72
C GLU A 84 -1.86 16.84 -13.56
N SER A 85 -1.01 16.87 -14.59
CA SER A 85 -0.96 17.97 -15.55
C SER A 85 -2.28 18.21 -16.30
N SER A 86 -3.08 17.15 -16.48
CA SER A 86 -4.38 17.16 -17.17
C SER A 86 -5.56 17.54 -16.28
N GLY A 87 -5.38 17.62 -14.96
CA GLY A 87 -6.43 18.02 -14.02
C GLY A 87 -6.38 17.30 -12.68
N SER A 88 -7.44 17.45 -11.89
CA SER A 88 -7.56 16.83 -10.56
C SER A 88 -8.83 16.00 -10.43
N VAL A 89 -8.73 14.93 -9.64
CA VAL A 89 -9.87 14.13 -9.20
C VAL A 89 -9.88 14.03 -7.67
N LYS A 90 -11.07 13.81 -7.11
CA LYS A 90 -11.24 13.59 -5.67
C LYS A 90 -11.80 12.20 -5.45
N SER A 91 -11.40 11.57 -4.36
CA SER A 91 -11.97 10.31 -3.93
C SER A 91 -12.16 10.26 -2.42
N ILE A 92 -13.09 9.39 -2.01
CA ILE A 92 -13.41 9.15 -0.62
C ILE A 92 -13.39 7.65 -0.41
N ALA A 93 -12.47 7.18 0.42
CA ALA A 93 -12.45 5.80 0.88
C ALA A 93 -13.15 5.64 2.23
N THR A 94 -13.97 4.60 2.38
CA THR A 94 -14.55 4.17 3.65
C THR A 94 -13.82 2.95 4.17
N VAL A 95 -13.45 2.97 5.45
CA VAL A 95 -12.69 1.89 6.11
C VAL A 95 -13.59 1.17 7.11
N ASN A 96 -13.72 -0.14 6.96
CA ASN A 96 -14.34 -1.03 7.95
C ASN A 96 -13.27 -1.92 8.57
N TYR A 97 -13.48 -2.37 9.81
CA TYR A 97 -12.49 -3.15 10.56
C TYR A 97 -12.95 -4.57 10.84
N ALA A 98 -11.98 -5.48 10.88
CA ALA A 98 -12.13 -6.81 11.44
C ALA A 98 -11.97 -6.76 12.97
N ALA A 99 -12.34 -7.85 13.65
CA ALA A 99 -12.24 -7.97 15.11
C ALA A 99 -10.80 -7.84 15.65
N ASN A 100 -9.79 -8.14 14.83
CA ASN A 100 -8.37 -7.97 15.19
C ASN A 100 -7.88 -6.51 15.09
N GLY A 101 -8.76 -5.58 14.72
CA GLY A 101 -8.47 -4.16 14.62
C GLY A 101 -7.78 -3.74 13.32
N TRP A 102 -7.51 -4.63 12.38
CA TRP A 102 -7.08 -4.29 11.01
C TRP A 102 -8.29 -4.08 10.08
N PRO A 103 -8.15 -3.37 8.94
CA PRO A 103 -9.26 -3.20 8.02
C PRO A 103 -9.82 -4.53 7.52
N SER A 104 -11.14 -4.73 7.54
CA SER A 104 -11.82 -5.82 6.84
C SER A 104 -12.17 -5.44 5.40
N SER A 105 -12.35 -4.14 5.14
CA SER A 105 -12.52 -3.61 3.79
C SER A 105 -12.10 -2.14 3.70
N VAL A 106 -11.62 -1.73 2.54
CA VAL A 106 -11.48 -0.32 2.15
C VAL A 106 -12.13 -0.12 0.79
N LYS A 107 -13.13 0.76 0.72
CA LYS A 107 -13.90 1.03 -0.51
C LYS A 107 -13.77 2.49 -0.88
N GLU A 108 -13.21 2.77 -2.04
CA GLU A 108 -12.91 4.12 -2.52
C GLU A 108 -13.71 4.45 -3.76
N ASP A 109 -14.53 5.50 -3.66
CA ASP A 109 -15.23 6.08 -4.80
C ASP A 109 -14.45 7.29 -5.31
N ILE A 110 -14.15 7.32 -6.60
CA ILE A 110 -13.49 8.42 -7.30
C ILE A 110 -14.55 9.21 -8.05
N TYR A 111 -14.56 10.52 -7.90
CA TYR A 111 -15.56 11.42 -8.45
C TYR A 111 -15.00 12.25 -9.61
N ASN A 112 -15.89 12.67 -10.51
CA ASN A 112 -15.59 13.71 -11.50
C ASN A 112 -15.17 15.03 -10.84
N PRO A 113 -14.53 15.96 -11.58
CA PRO A 113 -14.09 17.24 -11.03
C PRO A 113 -15.21 18.04 -10.35
N GLU A 114 -16.46 17.92 -10.82
CA GLU A 114 -17.64 18.57 -10.25
C GLU A 114 -18.18 17.85 -9.00
N ASN A 115 -17.64 16.69 -8.65
CA ASN A 115 -18.00 15.86 -7.50
C ASN A 115 -19.49 15.46 -7.46
N THR A 116 -20.06 15.13 -8.62
CA THR A 116 -21.48 14.78 -8.78
C THR A 116 -21.72 13.33 -9.15
N GLN A 117 -20.71 12.63 -9.70
CA GLN A 117 -20.83 11.25 -10.15
C GLN A 117 -19.56 10.46 -9.86
N VAL A 118 -19.72 9.19 -9.45
CA VAL A 118 -18.62 8.24 -9.33
C VAL A 118 -18.17 7.81 -10.74
N ILE A 119 -16.89 8.01 -11.04
CA ILE A 119 -16.27 7.72 -12.33
C ILE A 119 -15.33 6.52 -12.29
N ALA A 120 -14.89 6.13 -11.11
CA ALA A 120 -14.11 4.93 -10.87
C ALA A 120 -14.25 4.51 -9.40
N ASN A 121 -13.95 3.26 -9.09
CA ASN A 121 -13.87 2.80 -7.71
C ASN A 121 -12.75 1.78 -7.50
N TYR A 122 -12.28 1.69 -6.25
CA TYR A 122 -11.37 0.67 -5.77
C TYR A 122 -11.98 -0.01 -4.54
N ASP A 123 -12.14 -1.33 -4.61
CA ASP A 123 -12.72 -2.15 -3.55
C ASP A 123 -11.68 -3.18 -3.08
N SER A 124 -11.17 -2.99 -1.86
CA SER A 124 -10.35 -3.97 -1.17
C SER A 124 -11.13 -4.66 -0.05
N SER A 125 -11.03 -5.98 0.04
CA SER A 125 -11.50 -6.77 1.18
C SER A 125 -10.39 -7.68 1.69
N PHE A 126 -10.35 -7.85 3.01
CA PHE A 126 -9.26 -8.53 3.70
C PHE A 126 -9.80 -9.61 4.63
N SER A 127 -9.19 -10.79 4.58
CA SER A 127 -9.44 -11.88 5.54
C SER A 127 -8.19 -12.15 6.36
N TYR A 128 -8.37 -12.71 7.56
CA TYR A 128 -7.29 -12.90 8.52
C TYR A 128 -7.33 -14.28 9.17
N VAL A 129 -6.15 -14.84 9.43
CA VAL A 129 -5.95 -15.95 10.36
C VAL A 129 -5.17 -15.42 11.56
N GLY A 130 -5.86 -15.23 12.68
CA GLY A 130 -5.30 -14.53 13.84
C GLY A 130 -4.92 -13.08 13.52
N SER A 131 -3.65 -12.74 13.70
CA SER A 131 -3.09 -11.41 13.42
C SER A 131 -2.39 -11.30 12.05
N ASN A 132 -2.54 -12.32 11.18
CA ASN A 132 -1.96 -12.33 9.85
C ASN A 132 -3.07 -12.22 8.80
N ILE A 133 -2.91 -11.33 7.82
CA ILE A 133 -3.77 -11.29 6.64
C ILE A 133 -3.62 -12.63 5.91
N SER A 134 -4.72 -13.28 5.53
CA SER A 134 -4.69 -14.53 4.77
C SER A 134 -5.12 -14.35 3.32
N GLN A 135 -5.90 -13.31 3.06
CA GLN A 135 -6.39 -13.00 1.72
C GLN A 135 -6.65 -11.51 1.57
N TRP A 136 -6.30 -10.97 0.41
CA TRP A 136 -6.76 -9.69 -0.11
C TRP A 136 -7.51 -9.95 -1.42
N LYS A 137 -8.73 -9.43 -1.53
CA LYS A 137 -9.41 -9.30 -2.82
C LYS A 137 -9.49 -7.84 -3.16
N TYR A 138 -8.97 -7.48 -4.32
CA TYR A 138 -8.99 -6.16 -4.90
C TYR A 138 -9.82 -6.17 -6.17
N GLN A 139 -10.65 -5.15 -6.33
CA GLN A 139 -11.39 -4.89 -7.54
C GLN A 139 -11.28 -3.40 -7.88
N ALA A 140 -10.94 -3.08 -9.13
CA ALA A 140 -11.05 -1.74 -9.66
C ALA A 140 -12.10 -1.72 -10.77
N THR A 141 -13.00 -0.75 -10.75
CA THR A 141 -13.93 -0.47 -11.85
C THR A 141 -13.63 0.91 -12.41
N LEU A 142 -13.32 0.98 -13.70
CA LEU A 142 -12.87 2.20 -14.36
C LEU A 142 -13.82 2.54 -15.50
N LYS A 143 -14.28 3.80 -15.57
CA LYS A 143 -14.98 4.30 -16.76
C LYS A 143 -13.97 4.85 -17.77
N ALA A 144 -14.24 4.71 -19.06
CA ALA A 144 -13.39 5.24 -20.11
C ALA A 144 -13.34 6.79 -20.10
N GLY A 145 -12.20 7.36 -20.51
CA GLY A 145 -12.05 8.82 -20.73
C GLY A 145 -11.81 9.64 -19.46
N LEU A 146 -11.18 9.06 -18.44
CA LEU A 146 -10.84 9.77 -17.21
C LEU A 146 -9.79 10.86 -17.50
N PRO A 147 -9.86 12.04 -16.86
CA PRO A 147 -8.90 13.13 -17.08
C PRO A 147 -7.51 12.79 -16.55
N VAL A 148 -7.34 11.66 -15.87
CA VAL A 148 -6.07 11.15 -15.35
C VAL A 148 -5.90 9.71 -15.82
N PRO A 149 -4.69 9.27 -16.20
CA PRO A 149 -4.45 7.90 -16.62
C PRO A 149 -4.66 6.98 -15.41
N ILE A 150 -5.81 6.34 -15.34
CA ILE A 150 -6.06 5.21 -14.47
C ILE A 150 -6.29 4.05 -15.42
N PHE A 151 -5.24 3.23 -15.67
CA PHE A 151 -5.23 2.02 -16.52
C PHE A 151 -6.50 1.82 -17.38
N ASP A 152 -6.75 2.71 -18.34
CA ASP A 152 -8.09 2.88 -18.94
C ASP A 152 -8.43 1.83 -20.00
N PHE A 153 -7.45 1.00 -20.37
CA PHE A 153 -7.65 -0.15 -21.24
C PHE A 153 -8.35 -1.32 -20.53
N LEU A 154 -8.37 -1.34 -19.19
CA LEU A 154 -9.08 -2.35 -18.39
C LEU A 154 -10.23 -1.70 -17.63
N GLN A 155 -11.46 -1.86 -18.16
CA GLN A 155 -12.68 -1.38 -17.51
C GLN A 155 -12.89 -2.03 -16.13
N GLU A 156 -12.33 -3.23 -15.93
CA GLU A 156 -12.36 -3.93 -14.66
C GLU A 156 -11.04 -4.70 -14.45
N LEU A 157 -10.49 -4.59 -13.23
CA LEU A 157 -9.37 -5.40 -12.75
C LEU A 157 -9.81 -6.11 -11.48
N LYS A 158 -9.61 -7.43 -11.41
CA LYS A 158 -9.84 -8.22 -10.20
C LYS A 158 -8.57 -8.99 -9.85
N LEU A 159 -8.16 -8.87 -8.60
CA LEU A 159 -6.95 -9.48 -8.04
C LEU A 159 -7.32 -10.16 -6.73
N THR A 160 -6.89 -11.40 -6.54
CA THR A 160 -6.89 -12.06 -5.23
C THR A 160 -5.47 -12.44 -4.87
N VAL A 161 -5.01 -12.02 -3.69
CA VAL A 161 -3.72 -12.43 -3.14
C VAL A 161 -3.98 -13.26 -1.90
N ASN A 162 -3.51 -14.51 -1.90
CA ASN A 162 -3.53 -15.41 -0.76
C ASN A 162 -2.15 -15.47 -0.12
N LEU A 163 -2.10 -15.34 1.21
CA LEU A 163 -0.88 -15.38 2.01
C LEU A 163 -0.99 -16.49 3.04
N SER A 164 0.05 -17.32 3.16
CA SER A 164 0.02 -18.53 3.96
C SER A 164 1.42 -18.98 4.40
N GLU A 165 1.47 -20.03 5.22
CA GLU A 165 2.73 -20.61 5.72
C GLU A 165 3.57 -19.57 6.48
N TYR A 166 2.91 -18.86 7.40
CA TYR A 166 3.54 -17.81 8.19
C TYR A 166 4.63 -18.35 9.13
N ASP A 167 5.75 -17.64 9.19
CA ASP A 167 6.77 -17.87 10.19
C ASP A 167 6.36 -17.33 11.58
N GLY A 168 7.25 -17.50 12.57
CA GLY A 168 7.09 -16.89 13.90
C GLY A 168 7.81 -15.56 14.08
N LYS A 169 8.37 -14.94 13.03
CA LYS A 169 9.23 -13.75 13.11
C LYS A 169 8.46 -12.49 12.71
N ILE A 170 8.98 -11.33 13.11
CA ILE A 170 8.32 -10.05 12.83
C ILE A 170 8.34 -9.74 11.33
N ASN A 171 7.23 -9.21 10.83
CA ASN A 171 7.16 -8.66 9.48
C ASN A 171 7.78 -7.25 9.45
N PRO A 172 8.70 -6.95 8.51
CA PRO A 172 9.40 -5.66 8.48
C PRO A 172 8.45 -4.49 8.24
N TYR A 173 7.41 -4.68 7.43
CA TYR A 173 6.40 -3.66 7.13
C TYR A 173 5.47 -3.40 8.31
N ASN A 174 5.32 -4.36 9.24
CA ASN A 174 4.56 -4.17 10.47
C ASN A 174 5.23 -3.17 11.44
N LEU A 175 6.49 -2.77 11.17
CA LEU A 175 7.18 -1.70 11.90
C LEU A 175 6.75 -0.29 11.47
N LEU A 176 6.00 -0.16 10.36
CA LEU A 176 5.49 1.11 9.89
C LEU A 176 4.23 1.52 10.68
N PRO A 177 3.90 2.82 10.78
CA PRO A 177 2.69 3.25 11.47
C PRO A 177 1.45 2.61 10.84
N LYS A 178 0.59 2.02 11.68
CA LYS A 178 -0.67 1.41 11.25
C LYS A 178 -1.52 2.36 10.40
N ASP A 179 -1.65 3.61 10.84
CA ASP A 179 -2.42 4.63 10.12
C ASP A 179 -1.83 4.94 8.74
N PHE A 180 -0.51 4.87 8.60
CA PHE A 180 0.16 5.04 7.31
C PHE A 180 -0.23 3.89 6.37
N LEU A 181 -0.06 2.63 6.81
CA LEU A 181 -0.41 1.44 6.03
C LEU A 181 -1.89 1.43 5.59
N ILE A 182 -2.80 1.87 6.46
CA ILE A 182 -4.24 1.96 6.14
C ILE A 182 -4.50 3.09 5.15
N ALA A 183 -3.90 4.27 5.36
CA ALA A 183 -4.15 5.45 4.54
C ALA A 183 -3.60 5.31 3.11
N THR A 184 -2.53 4.51 2.92
CA THR A 184 -1.87 4.32 1.61
C THR A 184 -2.26 3.03 0.90
N VAL A 185 -3.27 2.29 1.39
CA VAL A 185 -3.61 0.94 0.90
C VAL A 185 -3.93 0.85 -0.60
N HIS A 186 -4.47 1.92 -1.21
CA HIS A 186 -4.72 2.01 -2.66
C HIS A 186 -3.73 2.93 -3.40
N SER A 187 -2.70 3.42 -2.71
CA SER A 187 -1.75 4.41 -3.23
C SER A 187 -0.31 3.89 -3.29
N GLU A 188 0.03 2.88 -2.49
CA GLU A 188 1.36 2.26 -2.42
C GLU A 188 1.27 0.78 -2.80
N ALA A 189 1.75 0.44 -3.99
CA ALA A 189 1.86 -0.95 -4.44
C ALA A 189 3.23 -1.57 -4.06
N ASP A 190 4.27 -0.75 -3.93
CA ASP A 190 5.65 -1.24 -4.11
C ASP A 190 6.37 -1.55 -2.79
N ALA A 191 6.26 -0.68 -1.78
CA ALA A 191 7.14 -0.74 -0.61
C ALA A 191 6.44 -1.04 0.72
N SER A 192 5.11 -1.14 0.78
CA SER A 192 4.39 -1.43 2.03
C SER A 192 3.01 -2.00 1.79
N SER A 193 2.89 -2.78 0.71
CA SER A 193 1.65 -3.42 0.25
C SER A 193 0.90 -4.13 1.38
N ILE A 194 -0.24 -4.74 1.08
CA ILE A 194 -1.09 -5.49 2.02
C ILE A 194 -0.38 -6.45 2.99
N THR A 195 0.86 -6.87 2.69
CA THR A 195 1.74 -7.61 3.59
C THR A 195 2.04 -6.87 4.90
N GLY A 196 1.96 -5.54 4.95
CA GLY A 196 2.07 -4.75 6.17
C GLY A 196 0.95 -5.02 7.20
N PHE A 197 -0.18 -5.58 6.77
CA PHE A 197 -1.26 -6.00 7.67
C PHE A 197 -0.98 -7.34 8.35
N ALA A 198 0.09 -8.05 7.96
CA ALA A 198 0.51 -9.27 8.64
C ALA A 198 1.46 -8.94 9.81
N LYS A 199 1.27 -9.64 10.94
CA LYS A 199 2.19 -9.63 12.07
C LYS A 199 3.50 -10.36 11.73
N ASN A 200 3.41 -11.45 10.97
CA ASN A 200 4.50 -12.36 10.63
C ASN A 200 4.78 -12.38 9.13
N ASN A 201 5.86 -13.05 8.73
CA ASN A 201 6.23 -13.16 7.32
C ASN A 201 5.57 -14.38 6.67
N SER A 202 4.94 -14.19 5.51
CA SER A 202 4.32 -15.26 4.72
C SER A 202 5.39 -16.00 3.93
N ALA A 203 5.53 -17.32 4.07
CA ALA A 203 6.48 -18.09 3.24
C ALA A 203 5.91 -18.43 1.86
N LYS A 204 4.60 -18.24 1.66
CA LYS A 204 3.92 -18.55 0.40
C LYS A 204 2.93 -17.47 0.01
N ILE A 205 3.03 -17.05 -1.25
CA ILE A 205 2.19 -16.01 -1.85
C ILE A 205 1.55 -16.61 -3.10
N ASN A 206 0.23 -16.54 -3.21
CA ASN A 206 -0.50 -16.95 -4.40
C ASN A 206 -1.31 -15.75 -4.92
N VAL A 207 -1.01 -15.34 -6.15
CA VAL A 207 -1.60 -14.19 -6.81
C VAL A 207 -2.49 -14.70 -7.93
N ILE A 208 -3.75 -14.29 -7.92
CA ILE A 208 -4.78 -14.68 -8.88
C ILE A 208 -5.31 -13.42 -9.52
N PHE A 209 -4.96 -13.19 -10.77
CA PHE A 209 -5.55 -12.14 -11.60
C PHE A 209 -6.74 -12.72 -12.37
N ASN A 210 -7.89 -12.04 -12.31
CA ASN A 210 -9.02 -12.35 -13.17
C ASN A 210 -9.10 -11.35 -14.31
N PHE A 211 -8.92 -11.84 -15.53
CA PHE A 211 -8.94 -11.06 -16.75
C PHE A 211 -9.94 -11.65 -17.73
N GLY A 212 -10.96 -10.88 -18.13
CA GLY A 212 -11.97 -11.34 -19.08
C GLY A 212 -12.73 -12.59 -18.63
N GLY A 213 -12.84 -12.82 -17.31
CA GLY A 213 -13.48 -14.01 -16.73
C GLY A 213 -12.56 -15.22 -16.55
N ALA A 214 -11.32 -15.19 -17.04
CA ALA A 214 -10.33 -16.24 -16.82
C ALA A 214 -9.40 -15.89 -15.64
N ASN A 215 -9.02 -16.90 -14.85
CA ASN A 215 -8.02 -16.75 -13.80
C ASN A 215 -6.62 -17.07 -14.35
N ILE A 216 -5.68 -16.17 -14.08
CA ILE A 216 -4.24 -16.37 -14.25
C ILE A 216 -3.64 -16.39 -12.86
N GLU A 217 -3.00 -17.50 -12.51
CA GLU A 217 -2.48 -17.73 -11.16
C GLU A 217 -0.96 -17.85 -11.18
N ASP A 218 -0.32 -17.20 -10.22
CA ASP A 218 1.10 -17.35 -9.94
C ASP A 218 1.27 -17.68 -8.45
N THR A 219 2.08 -18.68 -8.13
CA THR A 219 2.36 -19.08 -6.75
C THR A 219 3.85 -19.07 -6.51
N GLN A 220 4.27 -18.20 -5.61
CA GLN A 220 5.66 -18.02 -5.24
C GLN A 220 5.89 -18.51 -3.82
N SER A 221 6.97 -19.25 -3.65
CA SER A 221 7.54 -19.52 -2.32
C SER A 221 8.64 -18.52 -2.06
N VAL A 222 8.67 -17.96 -0.85
CA VAL A 222 9.66 -16.97 -0.47
C VAL A 222 10.49 -17.46 0.72
N LYS A 223 11.76 -17.09 0.74
CA LYS A 223 12.70 -17.49 1.79
C LYS A 223 13.29 -16.26 2.46
N TYR A 224 13.07 -16.16 3.77
CA TYR A 224 13.62 -15.09 4.59
C TYR A 224 14.95 -15.49 5.23
N VAL A 225 15.84 -14.51 5.36
CA VAL A 225 17.04 -14.57 6.18
C VAL A 225 16.88 -13.57 7.31
N TYR A 226 17.32 -13.91 8.52
CA TYR A 226 17.16 -13.08 9.70
C TYR A 226 18.50 -12.80 10.37
N ASP A 227 18.56 -11.69 11.09
CA ASP A 227 19.63 -11.42 12.04
C ASP A 227 19.45 -12.22 13.35
N LYS A 228 20.39 -12.02 14.28
CA LYS A 228 20.39 -12.66 15.61
C LYS A 228 19.20 -12.28 16.48
N ASP A 229 18.59 -11.12 16.24
CA ASP A 229 17.48 -10.57 17.02
C ASP A 229 16.12 -10.96 16.39
N GLY A 230 16.16 -11.65 15.24
CA GLY A 230 15.00 -12.19 14.56
C GLY A 230 14.33 -11.23 13.58
N TYR A 231 14.98 -10.11 13.24
CA TYR A 231 14.52 -9.22 12.17
C TYR A 231 14.96 -9.78 10.81
N PRO A 232 14.08 -9.77 9.80
CA PRO A 232 14.46 -10.23 8.47
C PRO A 232 15.45 -9.26 7.84
N THR A 233 16.59 -9.74 7.37
CA THR A 233 17.60 -8.96 6.64
C THR A 233 17.40 -9.06 5.13
N SER A 234 16.79 -10.15 4.66
CA SER A 234 16.37 -10.29 3.27
C SER A 234 15.21 -11.28 3.10
N VAL A 235 14.54 -11.19 1.95
CA VAL A 235 13.62 -12.19 1.43
C VAL A 235 13.89 -12.40 -0.06
N GLN A 236 13.92 -13.66 -0.47
CA GLN A 236 14.09 -14.07 -1.87
C GLN A 236 12.80 -14.75 -2.35
N SER A 237 12.19 -14.25 -3.42
CA SER A 237 11.31 -15.02 -4.32
C SER A 237 12.12 -15.43 -5.58
N PRO A 238 11.61 -16.25 -6.51
CA PRO A 238 12.43 -16.77 -7.63
C PRO A 238 13.33 -15.73 -8.31
N ASP A 239 12.78 -14.56 -8.63
CA ASP A 239 13.46 -13.52 -9.43
C ASP A 239 13.70 -12.21 -8.66
N ILE A 240 13.10 -12.07 -7.47
CA ILE A 240 13.17 -10.83 -6.67
C ILE A 240 13.92 -11.07 -5.36
N LEU A 241 14.97 -10.27 -5.13
CA LEU A 241 15.63 -10.14 -3.84
C LEU A 241 15.23 -8.83 -3.18
N THR A 242 14.63 -8.91 -1.99
CA THR A 242 14.40 -7.73 -1.15
C THR A 242 15.32 -7.78 0.06
N THR A 243 16.01 -6.68 0.36
CA THR A 243 16.83 -6.52 1.57
C THR A 243 16.28 -5.43 2.47
N PHE A 244 16.46 -5.60 3.78
CA PHE A 244 15.95 -4.69 4.80
C PHE A 244 17.10 -4.19 5.67
N GLU A 245 17.14 -2.87 5.88
CA GLU A 245 18.01 -2.24 6.88
C GLU A 245 17.17 -1.62 8.00
N TYR A 246 17.71 -1.66 9.21
CA TYR A 246 17.07 -1.12 10.41
C TYR A 246 17.94 -0.03 11.07
N GLN A 247 17.28 0.88 11.80
CA GLN A 247 17.90 1.79 12.78
C GLN A 247 18.02 1.11 14.14
#